data_AF-A0A7S2VZN8-F1
#
_entry.id   AF-A0A7S2VZN8-F1
#
_cell.length_a   1.000
_cell.length_b   1.000
_cell.length_c   1.000
_cell.angle_alpha   90.00
_cell.angle_beta   90.00
_cell.angle_gamma   90.00
#
_symmetry.space_group_name_H-M   'P 1'
#
loop_
_entity.id
_entity.type
_entity.pdbx_description
1 polymer ?
#
loop_
_entity_poly.entity_id
_entity_poly.type
_entity_poly.pdbx_seq_one_letter_code
_entity_poly.pdbx_strand_id
1 'polypeptide(L)'
;SPMVSGKNEKLVKDAKKHTIVIHGIARTKKTGESKRRMPKRKPQNQIRKCHQCKINGTEYRLCHFWFMNGTKCRKTYCKDCLASKYDLTKDFNSILSDTEWHCPACLGTCDCQPCIKHRERAEIKQAKRPSRSSAGFYSFS
;
A
#
# COMPACT_ATOMS: atom_id res chain seq x y z
N SER A 1 21.23 21.15 -48.16
CA SER A 1 20.47 20.00 -47.61
C SER A 1 20.80 19.89 -46.14
N PRO A 2 19.83 19.99 -45.22
CA PRO A 2 18.64 19.11 -45.07
C PRO A 2 17.32 19.92 -45.26
N MET A 3 16.23 19.51 -45.93
CA MET A 3 15.33 18.35 -45.82
C MET A 3 14.92 18.11 -44.34
N VAL A 4 13.69 18.28 -43.85
CA VAL A 4 12.40 17.87 -44.40
C VAL A 4 11.27 18.64 -43.72
N SER A 5 10.29 19.04 -44.53
CA SER A 5 8.91 19.39 -44.17
C SER A 5 8.19 18.24 -43.47
N GLY A 6 7.09 18.54 -42.75
CA GLY A 6 6.11 17.49 -42.43
C GLY A 6 5.08 17.83 -41.36
N LYS A 7 4.11 18.69 -41.72
CA LYS A 7 2.83 18.83 -41.01
C LYS A 7 2.06 17.50 -41.15
N ASN A 8 1.41 17.03 -40.08
CA ASN A 8 0.39 15.99 -40.14
C ASN A 8 -0.64 16.33 -39.04
N GLU A 9 -1.62 17.19 -39.34
CA GLU A 9 -2.85 16.92 -40.09
C GLU A 9 -3.85 16.12 -39.24
N LYS A 10 -4.89 16.85 -38.84
CA LYS A 10 -6.03 16.41 -38.04
C LYS A 10 -6.82 15.38 -38.85
N LEU A 11 -6.99 14.18 -38.30
CA LEU A 11 -8.04 13.27 -38.74
C LEU A 11 -9.07 13.14 -37.61
N VAL A 12 -10.01 14.07 -37.61
CA VAL A 12 -11.28 13.95 -36.89
C VAL A 12 -12.06 12.86 -37.62
N LYS A 13 -12.25 11.70 -36.99
CA LYS A 13 -13.09 10.64 -37.56
C LYS A 13 -14.53 10.90 -37.17
N ASP A 14 -15.33 11.20 -38.17
CA ASP A 14 -16.79 11.30 -38.15
C ASP A 14 -17.43 10.10 -37.46
N ALA A 15 -18.03 10.35 -36.30
CA ALA A 15 -18.97 9.42 -35.68
C ALA A 15 -20.33 9.57 -36.37
N LYS A 16 -20.59 8.70 -37.34
CA LYS A 16 -21.89 8.60 -38.03
C LYS A 16 -22.97 8.21 -37.02
N LYS A 17 -23.66 9.19 -36.43
CA LYS A 17 -24.89 8.97 -35.64
C LYS A 17 -26.01 8.55 -36.59
N HIS A 18 -26.32 7.26 -36.63
CA HIS A 18 -27.61 6.81 -37.12
C HIS A 18 -28.67 7.12 -36.06
N THR A 19 -29.43 8.18 -36.27
CA THR A 19 -30.64 8.47 -35.50
C THR A 19 -31.76 7.60 -36.06
N ILE A 20 -32.15 6.56 -35.32
CA ILE A 20 -33.39 5.84 -35.59
C ILE A 20 -34.41 6.37 -34.58
N VAL A 21 -35.37 7.16 -35.06
CA VAL A 21 -36.53 7.60 -34.28
C VAL A 21 -37.56 6.47 -34.35
N ILE A 22 -37.75 5.75 -33.25
CA ILE A 22 -38.90 4.84 -33.08
C ILE A 22 -39.68 5.30 -31.86
N HIS A 23 -40.97 5.54 -32.08
CA HIS A 23 -41.97 5.83 -31.07
C HIS A 23 -41.91 4.85 -29.89
N GLY A 24 -41.96 5.38 -28.68
CA GLY A 24 -42.52 4.71 -27.51
C GLY A 24 -41.65 3.63 -26.85
N ILE A 25 -41.15 3.97 -25.66
CA ILE A 25 -40.65 3.05 -24.62
C ILE A 25 -39.33 2.33 -24.96
N ALA A 26 -38.22 3.06 -24.90
CA ALA A 26 -36.88 2.47 -24.94
C ALA A 26 -36.52 1.82 -23.59
N ARG A 27 -36.77 0.51 -23.45
CA ARG A 27 -36.07 -0.33 -22.45
C ARG A 27 -34.66 -0.61 -22.95
N THR A 28 -33.65 0.04 -22.38
CA THR A 28 -32.25 -0.28 -22.68
C THR A 28 -31.85 -1.58 -21.98
N LYS A 29 -31.91 -2.71 -22.69
CA LYS A 29 -31.20 -3.92 -22.29
C LYS A 29 -29.71 -3.71 -22.58
N LYS A 30 -28.91 -3.40 -21.55
CA LYS A 30 -27.44 -3.42 -21.66
C LYS A 30 -26.99 -4.87 -21.81
N THR A 31 -26.70 -5.26 -23.05
CA THR A 31 -25.93 -6.44 -23.41
C THR A 31 -24.57 -6.41 -22.71
N GLY A 32 -24.16 -7.58 -22.21
CA GLY A 32 -22.94 -7.75 -21.42
C GLY A 32 -21.71 -7.26 -22.14
N GLU A 33 -21.14 -6.16 -21.63
CA GLU A 33 -19.84 -5.67 -22.03
C GLU A 33 -18.78 -6.54 -21.34
N SER A 34 -18.23 -7.49 -22.08
CA SER A 34 -17.09 -8.30 -21.67
C SER A 34 -15.94 -7.39 -21.26
N LYS A 35 -15.71 -7.25 -19.93
CA LYS A 35 -14.54 -6.58 -19.36
C LYS A 35 -13.28 -7.14 -19.99
N ARG A 36 -12.75 -6.44 -21.00
CA ARG A 36 -11.40 -6.69 -21.53
C ARG A 36 -10.44 -6.58 -20.34
N ARG A 37 -9.83 -7.71 -19.96
CA ARG A 37 -8.85 -7.75 -18.86
C ARG A 37 -7.66 -6.91 -19.30
N MET A 38 -7.54 -5.72 -18.70
CA MET A 38 -6.39 -4.83 -18.91
C MET A 38 -5.10 -5.61 -18.57
N PRO A 39 -4.06 -5.57 -19.42
CA PRO A 39 -2.81 -6.26 -19.14
C PRO A 39 -2.24 -5.74 -17.82
N LYS A 40 -1.93 -6.67 -16.91
CA LYS A 40 -1.29 -6.38 -15.62
C LYS A 40 0.01 -5.64 -15.91
N ARG A 41 0.05 -4.34 -15.62
CA ARG A 41 1.29 -3.54 -15.70
C ARG A 41 2.34 -4.23 -14.84
N LYS A 42 3.54 -4.45 -15.40
CA LYS A 42 4.70 -4.95 -14.64
C LYS A 42 4.85 -4.11 -13.37
N PRO A 43 5.17 -4.71 -12.21
CA PRO A 43 5.28 -3.97 -10.95
C PRO A 43 6.33 -2.88 -11.15
N GLN A 44 5.88 -1.64 -11.33
CA GLN A 44 6.74 -0.47 -11.30
C GLN A 44 7.46 -0.53 -9.96
N ASN A 45 8.79 -0.52 -10.03
CA ASN A 45 9.70 -0.52 -8.90
C ASN A 45 9.14 0.46 -7.86
N GLN A 46 8.55 -0.05 -6.77
CA GLN A 46 7.78 0.78 -5.85
C GLN A 46 8.78 1.67 -5.13
N ILE A 47 8.85 2.94 -5.55
CA ILE A 47 9.70 3.95 -4.91
C ILE A 47 9.33 3.95 -3.42
N ARG A 48 10.29 3.53 -2.58
CA ARG A 48 10.04 3.37 -1.15
C ARG A 48 10.01 4.74 -0.50
N LYS A 49 8.89 5.05 0.16
CA LYS A 49 8.66 6.29 0.88
C LYS A 49 8.99 6.14 2.34
N CYS A 50 9.47 7.19 2.99
CA CYS A 50 9.59 7.19 4.44
C CYS A 50 8.21 6.98 5.08
N HIS A 51 8.13 6.15 6.11
CA HIS A 51 6.89 5.93 6.84
C HIS A 51 6.45 7.18 7.60
N GLN A 52 7.40 7.96 8.13
CA GLN A 52 7.12 9.16 8.90
C GLN A 52 6.83 10.37 8.00
N CYS A 53 7.83 10.88 7.28
CA CYS A 53 7.71 12.10 6.49
C CYS A 53 7.06 11.91 5.10
N LYS A 54 6.86 10.66 4.64
CA LYS A 54 6.31 10.33 3.30
C LYS A 54 7.12 10.85 2.10
N ILE A 55 8.29 11.43 2.32
CA ILE A 55 9.20 11.93 1.29
C ILE A 55 9.99 10.77 0.68
N ASN A 56 10.36 10.91 -0.60
CA ASN A 56 11.30 10.07 -1.35
C ASN A 56 12.73 10.60 -1.18
N GLY A 57 13.70 9.74 -0.96
CA GLY A 57 15.08 10.08 -0.60
C GLY A 57 16.02 8.94 -0.96
N THR A 58 17.30 9.12 -0.66
CA THR A 58 18.35 8.17 -1.05
C THR A 58 18.71 7.21 0.09
N GLU A 59 18.67 7.67 1.34
CA GLU A 59 19.05 6.88 2.52
C GLU A 59 17.83 6.38 3.31
N TYR A 60 17.57 5.07 3.22
CA TYR A 60 16.47 4.42 3.92
C TYR A 60 16.89 3.14 4.63
N ARG A 61 16.19 2.83 5.72
CA ARG A 61 16.24 1.52 6.38
C ARG A 61 14.90 0.80 6.25
N LEU A 62 14.97 -0.48 5.89
CA LEU A 62 13.84 -1.38 5.77
C LEU A 62 13.74 -2.24 7.02
N CYS A 63 12.55 -2.38 7.58
CA CYS A 63 12.33 -3.24 8.74
C CYS A 63 12.51 -4.73 8.39
N HIS A 64 13.15 -5.49 9.29
CA HIS A 64 13.32 -6.94 9.15
C HIS A 64 12.32 -7.78 9.94
N PHE A 65 11.47 -7.16 10.75
CA PHE A 65 10.52 -7.86 11.62
C PHE A 65 9.54 -8.78 10.87
N TRP A 66 9.32 -9.98 11.40
CA TRP A 66 8.33 -10.94 10.94
C TRP A 66 7.20 -11.07 11.95
N PHE A 67 5.98 -10.87 11.50
CA PHE A 67 4.79 -11.08 12.30
C PHE A 67 4.47 -12.58 12.40
N MET A 68 3.85 -13.00 13.51
CA MET A 68 3.42 -14.41 13.74
C MET A 68 2.45 -14.95 12.69
N ASN A 69 1.82 -14.07 11.91
CA ASN A 69 0.97 -14.44 10.78
C ASN A 69 1.76 -14.75 9.48
N GLY A 70 3.10 -14.84 9.55
CA GLY A 70 3.98 -15.12 8.42
C GLY A 70 4.23 -13.91 7.50
N THR A 71 3.78 -12.71 7.86
CA THR A 71 4.01 -11.51 7.04
C THR A 71 5.25 -10.75 7.50
N LYS A 72 6.09 -10.31 6.56
CA LYS A 72 7.25 -9.45 6.83
C LYS A 72 6.85 -7.98 6.82
N CYS A 73 7.34 -7.20 7.79
CA CYS A 73 7.19 -5.76 7.78
C CYS A 73 7.89 -5.13 6.56
N ARG A 74 7.20 -4.21 5.87
CA ARG A 74 7.72 -3.51 4.68
C ARG A 74 7.92 -2.02 4.88
N LYS A 75 7.82 -1.54 6.13
CA LYS A 75 7.96 -0.12 6.45
C LYS A 75 9.41 0.31 6.29
N THR A 76 9.60 1.48 5.69
CA THR A 76 10.90 2.12 5.48
C THR A 76 10.97 3.46 6.21
N TYR A 77 12.13 3.81 6.76
CA TYR A 77 12.35 5.08 7.45
C TYR A 77 13.61 5.74 6.92
N CYS A 78 13.57 7.06 6.70
CA CYS A 78 14.78 7.81 6.34
C CYS A 78 15.66 8.05 7.56
N LYS A 79 16.95 8.25 7.30
CA LYS A 79 17.95 8.58 8.32
C LYS A 79 17.53 9.77 9.18
N ASP A 80 17.05 10.84 8.57
CA ASP A 80 16.67 12.07 9.28
C ASP A 80 15.52 11.85 10.26
N CYS A 81 14.51 11.07 9.87
CA CYS A 81 13.40 10.76 10.77
C CYS A 81 13.83 9.84 11.91
N LEU A 82 14.73 8.89 11.65
CA LEU A 82 15.27 8.03 12.70
C LEU A 82 16.11 8.83 13.70
N ALA A 83 16.94 9.76 13.21
CA ALA A 83 17.76 10.64 14.03
C ALA A 83 16.94 11.64 14.82
N SER A 84 16.02 12.35 14.17
CA SER A 84 15.34 13.53 14.75
C SER A 84 14.15 13.17 15.65
N LYS A 85 13.48 12.03 15.40
CA LYS A 85 12.26 11.65 16.12
C LYS A 85 12.45 10.51 17.11
N TYR A 86 13.47 9.69 16.90
CA TYR A 86 13.67 8.46 17.65
C TYR A 86 15.07 8.39 18.28
N ASP A 87 15.91 9.41 18.11
CA ASP A 87 17.30 9.48 18.61
C ASP A 87 18.19 8.29 18.19
N LEU A 88 17.82 7.59 17.11
CA LEU A 88 18.50 6.39 16.59
C LEU A 88 19.64 6.72 15.63
N THR A 89 20.30 7.87 15.82
CA THR A 89 21.35 8.39 14.92
C THR A 89 22.59 7.51 14.91
N LYS A 90 22.96 6.96 16.09
CA LYS A 90 24.08 6.02 16.24
C LYS A 90 23.78 4.69 15.57
N ASP A 91 22.54 4.23 15.68
CA ASP A 91 22.16 2.96 15.12
C ASP A 91 22.17 3.00 13.60
N PHE A 92 21.91 4.13 12.92
CA PHE A 92 21.86 4.12 11.45
C PHE A 92 23.15 3.60 10.77
N ASN A 93 24.31 3.89 11.35
CA ASN A 93 25.61 3.40 10.88
C ASN A 93 26.00 2.05 11.51
N SER A 94 25.70 1.81 12.79
CA SER A 94 25.95 0.52 13.44
C SER A 94 25.03 -0.60 12.93
N ILE A 95 23.82 -0.27 12.45
CA ILE A 95 22.85 -1.15 11.78
C ILE A 95 23.31 -1.52 10.35
N LEU A 96 24.47 -1.06 9.86
CA LEU A 96 25.01 -1.55 8.59
C LEU A 96 25.27 -3.07 8.61
N SER A 97 25.43 -3.68 9.79
CA SER A 97 25.57 -5.13 9.99
C SER A 97 24.25 -5.88 10.22
N ASP A 98 23.14 -5.20 10.51
CA ASP A 98 22.02 -5.84 11.21
C ASP A 98 20.92 -6.36 10.29
N THR A 99 20.92 -7.69 10.13
CA THR A 99 19.75 -8.47 9.73
C THR A 99 18.57 -8.36 10.69
N GLU A 100 18.74 -7.71 11.86
CA GLU A 100 17.79 -7.71 12.98
C GLU A 100 17.05 -6.39 13.19
N TRP A 101 17.30 -5.35 12.37
CA TRP A 101 16.69 -4.04 12.66
C TRP A 101 15.15 -4.05 12.60
N HIS A 102 14.54 -3.62 13.72
CA HIS A 102 13.10 -3.47 13.88
C HIS A 102 12.69 -1.99 13.88
N CYS A 103 11.64 -1.67 13.15
CA CYS A 103 11.21 -0.28 13.02
C CYS A 103 10.38 0.18 14.23
N PRO A 104 10.32 1.49 14.50
CA PRO A 104 9.52 2.06 15.61
C PRO A 104 8.05 1.62 15.61
N ALA A 105 7.47 1.39 14.43
CA ALA A 105 6.08 0.93 14.33
C ALA A 105 5.89 -0.54 14.75
N CYS A 106 6.91 -1.39 14.57
CA CYS A 106 6.89 -2.77 15.06
C CYS A 106 7.20 -2.82 16.56
N LEU A 107 8.04 -1.90 17.05
CA LEU A 107 8.35 -1.74 18.47
C LEU A 107 7.25 -1.01 19.24
N GLY A 108 6.25 -0.43 18.57
CA GLY A 108 5.16 0.31 19.18
C GLY A 108 5.51 1.73 19.66
N THR A 109 6.70 2.24 19.31
CA THR A 109 7.19 3.58 19.69
C THR A 109 6.92 4.66 18.64
N CYS A 110 6.38 4.29 17.47
CA CYS A 110 6.07 5.24 16.41
C CYS A 110 4.93 6.19 16.79
N ASP A 111 5.19 7.49 16.67
CA ASP A 111 4.28 8.61 17.01
C ASP A 111 3.35 9.00 15.85
N CYS A 112 3.43 8.28 14.73
CA CYS A 112 2.65 8.57 13.55
C CYS A 112 1.14 8.37 13.81
N GLN A 113 0.28 9.30 13.39
CA GLN A 113 -1.18 9.18 13.51
C GLN A 113 -1.76 7.83 13.04
N PRO A 114 -1.36 7.26 11.88
CA PRO A 114 -1.86 5.95 11.49
C PRO A 114 -1.36 4.80 12.38
N CYS A 115 -0.20 4.96 13.03
CA CYS A 115 0.37 3.99 13.96
C CYS A 115 -0.39 3.98 15.29
N ILE A 116 -0.67 5.18 15.84
CA ILE A 116 -1.44 5.36 17.06
C ILE A 116 -2.84 4.74 16.89
N LYS A 117 -3.56 5.12 15.83
CA LYS A 117 -4.89 4.55 15.52
C LYS A 117 -4.87 3.04 15.32
N HIS A 118 -3.78 2.49 14.79
CA HIS A 118 -3.64 1.04 14.62
C HIS A 118 -3.49 0.34 15.97
N ARG A 119 -2.68 0.91 16.88
CA ARG A 119 -2.47 0.39 18.23
C ARG A 119 -3.76 0.44 19.05
N GLU A 120 -4.46 1.58 19.04
CA GLU A 120 -5.77 1.71 19.72
C GLU A 120 -6.77 0.64 19.25
N ARG A 121 -6.87 0.41 17.93
CA ARG A 121 -7.74 -0.64 17.38
C ARG A 121 -7.29 -2.04 17.79
N ALA A 122 -5.99 -2.27 17.91
CA ALA A 122 -5.45 -3.56 18.34
C ALA A 122 -5.79 -3.82 19.82
N GLU A 123 -5.66 -2.80 20.67
CA GLU A 123 -6.02 -2.85 22.10
C GLU A 123 -7.52 -3.12 22.29
N ILE A 124 -8.39 -2.39 21.58
CA ILE A 124 -9.85 -2.63 21.61
C ILE A 124 -10.18 -4.07 21.19
N LYS A 125 -9.51 -4.60 20.17
CA LYS A 125 -9.71 -6.00 19.74
C LYS A 125 -9.25 -7.01 20.78
N GLN A 126 -8.17 -6.72 21.50
CA GLN A 126 -7.68 -7.58 22.59
C GLN A 126 -8.64 -7.55 23.77
N ALA A 127 -9.13 -6.37 24.18
CA ALA A 127 -10.10 -6.24 25.27
C ALA A 127 -11.44 -6.93 24.98
N LYS A 128 -11.85 -6.99 23.70
CA LYS A 128 -13.08 -7.68 23.28
C LYS A 128 -12.95 -9.20 23.16
N ARG A 129 -11.73 -9.76 23.21
CA ARG A 129 -11.58 -11.21 23.23
C ARG A 129 -11.91 -11.66 24.65
N PRO A 130 -13.05 -12.36 24.89
CA PRO A 130 -13.27 -12.95 26.19
C PRO A 130 -12.07 -13.86 26.45
N SER A 131 -11.43 -13.68 27.61
CA SER A 131 -10.47 -14.65 28.10
C SER A 131 -11.17 -16.00 28.03
N ARG A 132 -10.68 -16.90 27.17
CA ARG A 132 -11.15 -18.28 27.15
C ARG A 132 -10.60 -18.91 28.42
N SER A 133 -11.21 -18.57 29.55
CA SER A 133 -11.02 -19.23 30.83
C SER A 133 -11.49 -20.67 30.62
N SER A 134 -10.53 -21.59 30.47
CA SER A 134 -10.64 -23.02 30.78
C SER A 134 -12.08 -23.56 30.91
N ALA A 135 -12.75 -23.82 29.78
CA ALA A 135 -13.98 -24.59 29.78
C ALA A 135 -13.62 -26.09 29.65
N GLY A 136 -13.68 -26.80 30.77
CA GLY A 136 -14.09 -28.20 30.86
C GLY A 136 -13.14 -29.25 30.29
N PHE A 137 -12.23 -29.75 31.14
CA PHE A 137 -11.69 -31.10 31.01
C PHE A 137 -12.81 -32.09 31.36
N TYR A 138 -13.51 -32.64 30.37
CA TYR A 138 -14.40 -33.78 30.58
C TYR A 138 -13.51 -35.03 30.71
N SER A 139 -13.37 -35.54 31.93
CA SER A 139 -12.86 -36.89 32.17
C SER A 139 -13.90 -37.89 31.67
N PHE A 140 -13.54 -38.69 30.67
CA PHE A 140 -14.30 -39.87 30.27
C PHE A 140 -13.76 -41.04 31.10
N SER A 141 -14.64 -41.63 31.92
CA SER A 141 -14.36 -42.82 32.73
C SER A 141 -14.23 -44.08 31.89
#